data_AF-A0AAN6NGT1-F1
#
_entry.id   AF-A0AAN6NGT1-F1
#
_cell.length_a   1.000
_cell.length_b   1.000
_cell.length_c   1.000
_cell.angle_alpha   90.00
_cell.angle_beta   90.00
_cell.angle_gamma   90.00
#
_symmetry.space_group_name_H-M   'P 1'
#
loop_
_entity.id
_entity.type
_entity.pdbx_description
1 polymer ?
#
loop_
_entity_poly.entity_id
_entity_poly.type
_entity_poly.pdbx_seq_one_letter_code
_entity_poly.pdbx_strand_id
1 'polypeptide(L)'
;MVARGAYRLFTLVSALVLLYLLFPYLYHFGDYVRQTNPFSGQKYIEQAFVANETELACLRGHQTIPGDDRRDDPEESSFGGGPPSDPIPNVVHFIYGLKNPLYHPDAGRFDFLSYLAVRSAVVSLKPKAIYLHYTYLSDPPSPDTNADPMTNPWVRRLAKDITLVHHQPPSGESSTQYAHLSDTMRLQFLLEQGGIYLDIDAFALRSFDKLLRVPRPHDVVLGAEGGNRWGLCNAVIAARANSTFVARWLASYDDVDLSREWNYHSVLLPKEMAETHPREVCALAPDAFFWPTWTWRHVDWMHEPLSRDAAIFWQSEIDRHGGSLFENQLAYHAWNQMAWDRYLKMLTPEVIRAQDTRFNLLMRRFLEDDLYTTQVNKRIIYSTNGS
;
A
#
# COMPACT_ATOMS: atom_id res chain seq x y z
N MET A 1 -24.37 -34.85 -35.99
CA MET A 1 -24.95 -34.43 -34.69
C MET A 1 -23.96 -33.70 -33.79
N VAL A 2 -22.68 -34.10 -33.74
CA VAL A 2 -21.63 -33.50 -32.91
C VAL A 2 -21.38 -31.99 -33.19
N ALA A 3 -21.40 -31.57 -34.46
CA ALA A 3 -21.15 -30.17 -34.85
C ALA A 3 -22.22 -29.16 -34.36
N ARG A 4 -23.49 -29.58 -34.22
CA ARG A 4 -24.57 -28.70 -33.72
C ARG A 4 -24.48 -28.48 -32.21
N GLY A 5 -23.98 -29.46 -31.45
CA GLY A 5 -23.72 -29.34 -30.01
C GLY A 5 -22.55 -28.40 -29.72
N ALA A 6 -21.46 -28.55 -30.48
CA ALA A 6 -20.28 -27.67 -30.37
C ALA A 6 -20.61 -26.21 -30.72
N TYR A 7 -21.41 -25.97 -31.77
CA TYR A 7 -21.81 -24.62 -32.16
C TYR A 7 -22.71 -23.95 -31.11
N ARG A 8 -23.66 -24.69 -30.53
CA ARG A 8 -24.52 -24.19 -29.44
C ARG A 8 -23.73 -23.88 -28.18
N LEU A 9 -22.77 -24.73 -27.81
CA LEU A 9 -21.89 -24.50 -26.67
C LEU A 9 -21.01 -23.27 -26.91
N PHE A 10 -20.43 -23.14 -28.11
CA PHE A 10 -19.62 -21.99 -28.50
C PHE A 10 -20.43 -20.68 -28.47
N THR A 11 -21.66 -20.67 -28.98
CA THR A 11 -22.52 -19.47 -28.93
C THR A 11 -22.94 -19.13 -27.51
N LEU A 12 -23.21 -20.13 -26.65
CA LEU A 12 -23.54 -19.90 -25.24
C LEU A 12 -22.34 -19.33 -24.48
N VAL A 13 -21.15 -19.90 -24.65
CA VAL A 13 -19.91 -19.42 -24.04
C VAL A 13 -19.58 -18.02 -24.55
N SER A 14 -19.69 -17.76 -25.85
CA SER A 14 -19.45 -16.43 -26.43
C SER A 14 -20.45 -15.39 -25.92
N ALA A 15 -21.73 -15.76 -25.78
CA ALA A 15 -22.75 -14.88 -25.23
C ALA A 15 -22.51 -14.59 -23.74
N LEU A 16 -22.07 -15.57 -22.94
CA LEU A 16 -21.70 -15.39 -21.54
C LEU A 16 -20.46 -14.52 -21.39
N VAL A 17 -19.46 -14.69 -22.25
CA VAL A 17 -18.26 -13.83 -22.29
C VAL A 17 -18.65 -12.40 -22.69
N LEU A 18 -19.49 -12.21 -23.71
CA LEU A 18 -20.00 -10.90 -24.09
C LEU A 18 -20.83 -10.26 -22.97
N LEU A 19 -21.66 -11.02 -22.25
CA LEU A 19 -22.42 -10.53 -21.10
C LEU A 19 -21.48 -10.11 -19.96
N TYR A 20 -20.44 -10.89 -19.68
CA TYR A 20 -19.44 -10.55 -18.68
C TYR A 20 -18.64 -9.29 -19.04
N LEU A 21 -18.29 -9.13 -20.33
CA LEU A 21 -17.55 -7.97 -20.83
C LEU A 21 -18.41 -6.70 -20.94
N LEU A 22 -19.70 -6.83 -21.27
CA LEU A 22 -20.61 -5.69 -21.48
C LEU A 22 -21.34 -5.24 -20.21
N PHE A 23 -21.35 -6.06 -19.15
CA PHE A 23 -22.03 -5.76 -17.90
C PHE A 23 -21.05 -5.81 -16.71
N PRO A 24 -20.34 -4.72 -16.41
CA PRO A 24 -19.41 -4.66 -15.26
C PRO A 24 -20.06 -5.01 -13.92
N TYR A 25 -21.37 -4.83 -13.79
CA TYR A 25 -22.15 -5.29 -12.63
C TYR A 25 -22.09 -6.81 -12.41
N LEU A 26 -21.97 -7.62 -13.47
CA LEU A 26 -21.83 -9.07 -13.34
C LEU A 26 -20.44 -9.47 -12.84
N TYR A 27 -19.39 -8.76 -13.27
CA TYR A 27 -18.05 -8.95 -12.73
C TYR A 27 -18.02 -8.64 -11.23
N HIS A 28 -18.54 -7.48 -10.84
CA HIS A 28 -18.62 -7.08 -9.43
C HIS A 28 -19.47 -8.03 -8.60
N PHE A 29 -20.59 -8.52 -9.14
CA PHE A 29 -21.41 -9.52 -8.46
C PHE A 29 -20.66 -10.86 -8.29
N GLY A 30 -19.94 -11.30 -9.32
CA GLY A 30 -19.12 -12.51 -9.26
C GLY A 30 -18.02 -12.40 -8.21
N ASP A 31 -17.30 -11.27 -8.17
CA ASP A 31 -16.27 -11.03 -7.17
C ASP A 31 -16.85 -10.90 -5.75
N TYR A 32 -17.98 -10.20 -5.59
CA TYR A 32 -18.73 -10.16 -4.33
C TYR A 32 -19.06 -11.56 -3.82
N VAL A 33 -19.64 -12.43 -4.66
CA VAL A 33 -19.97 -13.81 -4.28
C VAL A 33 -18.71 -14.61 -3.94
N ARG A 34 -17.64 -14.48 -4.75
CA ARG A 34 -16.35 -15.15 -4.51
C ARG A 34 -15.76 -14.78 -3.15
N GLN A 35 -15.87 -13.52 -2.77
CA GLN A 35 -15.30 -12.99 -1.52
C GLN A 35 -16.19 -13.24 -0.30
N THR A 36 -17.52 -13.12 -0.44
CA THR A 36 -18.43 -13.10 0.71
C THR A 36 -19.10 -14.43 1.03
N ASN A 37 -18.93 -15.46 0.18
CA ASN A 37 -19.51 -16.78 0.48
C ASN A 37 -18.87 -17.42 1.73
N PRO A 38 -19.60 -18.30 2.46
CA PRO A 38 -19.11 -18.90 3.71
C PRO A 38 -17.80 -19.71 3.62
N PHE A 39 -17.40 -20.11 2.41
CA PHE A 39 -16.22 -20.93 2.14
C PHE A 39 -15.04 -20.14 1.57
N SER A 40 -15.17 -18.81 1.41
CA SER A 40 -14.11 -17.95 0.84
C SER A 40 -12.87 -17.83 1.73
N GLY A 41 -12.98 -18.21 3.01
CA GLY A 41 -11.95 -17.99 4.02
C GLY A 41 -11.86 -16.54 4.53
N GLN A 42 -12.60 -15.58 3.96
CA GLN A 42 -12.51 -14.17 4.35
C GLN A 42 -12.87 -13.92 5.81
N LYS A 43 -13.74 -14.75 6.40
CA LYS A 43 -14.05 -14.66 7.84
C LYS A 43 -12.82 -14.75 8.75
N TYR A 44 -11.76 -15.45 8.34
CA TYR A 44 -10.51 -15.55 9.10
C TYR A 44 -9.67 -14.27 8.96
N ILE A 45 -9.75 -13.61 7.80
CA ILE A 45 -9.09 -12.33 7.56
C ILE A 45 -9.83 -11.20 8.31
N GLU A 46 -11.16 -11.26 8.31
CA GLU A 46 -12.06 -10.27 8.94
C GLU A 46 -12.26 -10.48 10.44
N GLN A 47 -11.70 -11.54 11.03
CA GLN A 47 -11.88 -11.80 12.44
C GLN A 47 -11.29 -10.68 13.30
N ALA A 48 -11.91 -10.44 14.46
CA ALA A 48 -11.37 -9.49 15.42
C ALA A 48 -10.00 -9.94 15.93
N PHE A 49 -9.15 -8.96 16.25
CA PHE A 49 -7.83 -9.18 16.82
C PHE A 49 -7.54 -8.15 17.91
N VAL A 50 -6.57 -8.48 18.76
CA VAL A 50 -5.98 -7.56 19.74
C VAL A 50 -4.48 -7.64 19.54
N ALA A 51 -3.80 -6.50 19.51
CA ALA A 51 -2.34 -6.46 19.45
C ALA A 51 -1.75 -7.09 20.72
N ASN A 52 -0.81 -8.02 20.56
CA ASN A 52 -0.12 -8.63 21.69
C ASN A 52 0.99 -7.70 22.24
N GLU A 53 1.56 -8.05 23.40
CA GLU A 53 2.57 -7.22 24.06
C GLU A 53 3.82 -6.99 23.19
N THR A 54 4.26 -8.01 22.44
CA THR A 54 5.39 -7.90 21.51
C THR A 54 5.10 -6.97 20.35
N GLU A 55 3.90 -7.06 19.76
CA GLU A 55 3.44 -6.17 18.69
C GLU A 55 3.35 -4.71 19.17
N LEU A 56 2.82 -4.50 20.39
CA LEU A 56 2.74 -3.17 21.01
C LEU A 56 4.10 -2.61 21.40
N ALA A 57 5.02 -3.45 21.89
CA ALA A 57 6.38 -3.05 22.18
C ALA A 57 7.11 -2.61 20.91
N CYS A 58 7.00 -3.42 19.85
CA CYS A 58 7.50 -3.09 18.52
C CYS A 58 6.94 -1.74 18.03
N LEU A 59 5.62 -1.56 18.09
CA LEU A 59 4.93 -0.32 17.69
C LEU A 59 5.44 0.91 18.46
N ARG A 60 5.79 0.73 19.73
CA ARG A 60 6.29 1.79 20.61
C ARG A 60 7.80 2.04 20.48
N GLY A 61 8.51 1.26 19.66
CA GLY A 61 9.96 1.37 19.49
C GLY A 61 10.76 0.68 20.59
N HIS A 62 10.15 -0.25 21.33
CA HIS A 62 10.77 -0.98 22.44
C HIS A 62 11.12 -2.40 22.03
N GLN A 63 12.01 -3.05 22.81
CA GLN A 63 12.28 -4.47 22.70
C GLN A 63 11.46 -5.25 23.72
N THR A 64 10.84 -6.33 23.31
CA THR A 64 10.38 -7.41 24.20
C THR A 64 11.06 -8.68 23.77
N ILE A 65 11.85 -9.29 24.65
CA ILE A 65 12.50 -10.57 24.39
C ILE A 65 11.48 -11.66 24.75
N PRO A 66 11.01 -12.48 23.80
CA PRO A 66 10.10 -13.58 24.13
C PRO A 66 10.81 -14.57 25.08
N GLY A 67 10.26 -14.76 26.29
CA GLY A 67 10.77 -15.70 27.29
C GLY A 67 11.62 -15.12 28.43
N ASP A 68 11.74 -13.80 28.56
CA ASP A 68 12.32 -13.18 29.77
C ASP A 68 11.22 -12.99 30.83
N ASP A 69 11.00 -14.04 31.63
CA ASP A 69 10.03 -14.10 32.73
C ASP A 69 10.53 -13.32 33.98
N ARG A 70 11.21 -12.20 33.76
CA ARG A 70 11.60 -11.29 34.84
C ARG A 70 10.44 -10.35 35.08
N ARG A 71 9.71 -10.64 36.15
CA ARG A 71 8.77 -9.71 36.78
C ARG A 71 9.45 -8.34 36.88
N ASP A 72 8.73 -7.32 36.44
CA ASP A 72 9.07 -5.92 36.64
C ASP A 72 9.25 -5.63 38.15
N ASP A 73 10.46 -5.79 38.65
CA ASP A 73 10.91 -5.10 39.85
C ASP A 73 11.29 -3.67 39.41
N PRO A 74 10.72 -2.61 40.01
CA PRO A 74 10.92 -1.23 39.57
C PRO A 74 12.27 -0.62 39.99
N GLU A 75 13.28 -1.43 40.27
CA GLU A 75 14.63 -0.97 40.62
C GLU A 75 15.67 -1.57 39.65
N GLU A 76 16.41 -0.66 39.00
CA GLU A 76 17.61 -0.92 38.19
C GLU A 76 17.47 -1.64 36.84
N SER A 77 17.11 -0.88 35.79
CA SER A 77 17.55 -1.18 34.42
C SER A 77 18.66 -0.21 33.97
N SER A 78 19.75 -0.15 34.74
CA SER A 78 21.01 0.48 34.32
C SER A 78 21.96 -0.50 33.62
N PHE A 79 21.43 -1.48 32.88
CA PHE A 79 22.22 -2.37 32.02
C PHE A 79 21.74 -2.29 30.58
N GLY A 80 22.41 -1.44 29.81
CA GLY A 80 22.19 -1.29 28.38
C GLY A 80 23.27 -0.44 27.70
N GLY A 81 24.49 -0.43 28.24
CA GLY A 81 25.67 0.19 27.62
C GLY A 81 26.19 -0.59 26.41
N GLY A 82 25.31 -0.96 25.49
CA GLY A 82 25.69 -1.33 24.12
C GLY A 82 25.93 -0.06 23.30
N PRO A 83 26.73 -0.10 22.23
CA PRO A 83 26.80 1.01 21.29
C PRO A 83 25.38 1.36 20.81
N PRO A 84 25.07 2.65 20.56
CA PRO A 84 23.78 3.05 20.01
C PRO A 84 23.48 2.19 18.79
N SER A 85 22.39 1.43 18.80
CA SER A 85 21.99 0.69 17.61
C SER A 85 21.65 1.69 16.52
N ASP A 86 22.31 1.61 15.37
CA ASP A 86 22.00 2.48 14.24
C ASP A 86 20.50 2.41 13.92
N PRO A 87 19.80 3.55 13.83
CA PRO A 87 18.37 3.57 13.53
C PRO A 87 18.14 3.19 12.06
N ILE A 88 16.91 2.77 11.75
CA ILE A 88 16.47 2.65 10.37
C ILE A 88 16.48 4.07 9.75
N PRO A 89 17.09 4.28 8.57
CA PRO A 89 17.07 5.58 7.91
C PRO A 89 15.63 6.09 7.69
N ASN A 90 15.38 7.37 7.93
CA ASN A 90 14.11 7.99 7.52
C ASN A 90 14.22 8.44 6.06
N VAL A 91 14.32 7.46 5.16
CA VAL A 91 14.41 7.62 3.70
C VAL A 91 13.29 6.77 3.11
N VAL A 92 12.51 7.31 2.18
CA VAL A 92 11.33 6.63 1.64
C VAL A 92 11.57 6.21 0.21
N HIS A 93 11.11 5.02 -0.16
CA HIS A 93 11.17 4.46 -1.50
C HIS A 93 9.76 4.13 -1.99
N PHE A 94 9.44 4.60 -3.19
CA PHE A 94 8.27 4.19 -3.96
C PHE A 94 8.72 3.59 -5.29
N ILE A 95 7.94 2.65 -5.83
CA ILE A 95 8.14 2.08 -7.16
C ILE A 95 6.89 2.37 -8.00
N TYR A 96 7.09 2.82 -9.24
CA TYR A 96 5.99 3.02 -10.18
C TYR A 96 6.35 2.70 -11.62
N GLY A 97 5.35 2.31 -12.42
CA GLY A 97 5.46 2.37 -13.87
C GLY A 97 6.46 1.38 -14.46
N LEU A 98 6.51 0.15 -13.94
CA LEU A 98 7.38 -0.91 -14.48
C LEU A 98 6.84 -1.52 -15.79
N LYS A 99 5.52 -1.39 -16.03
CA LYS A 99 4.81 -1.90 -17.21
C LYS A 99 4.86 -0.88 -18.35
N ASN A 100 5.15 -1.35 -19.57
CA ASN A 100 5.08 -0.49 -20.75
C ASN A 100 3.61 -0.17 -21.10
N PRO A 101 3.21 1.12 -21.15
CA PRO A 101 1.81 1.50 -21.34
C PRO A 101 1.26 1.20 -22.75
N LEU A 102 2.10 0.94 -23.74
CA LEU A 102 1.66 0.54 -25.09
C LEU A 102 1.13 -0.90 -25.11
N TYR A 103 1.80 -1.81 -24.40
CA TYR A 103 1.42 -3.23 -24.37
C TYR A 103 0.50 -3.57 -23.19
N HIS A 104 0.49 -2.71 -22.16
CA HIS A 104 -0.32 -2.85 -20.96
C HIS A 104 -1.15 -1.60 -20.71
N PRO A 105 -2.32 -1.45 -21.37
CA PRO A 105 -3.24 -0.36 -21.07
C PRO A 105 -3.71 -0.34 -19.61
N ASP A 106 -3.64 -1.49 -18.92
CA ASP A 106 -3.90 -1.66 -17.48
C ASP A 106 -2.75 -1.17 -16.59
N ALA A 107 -1.61 -0.78 -17.14
CA ALA A 107 -0.47 -0.24 -16.38
C ALA A 107 -0.84 0.98 -15.54
N GLY A 108 -1.92 1.68 -15.93
CA GLY A 108 -2.41 2.86 -15.23
C GLY A 108 -1.59 4.10 -15.54
N ARG A 109 -1.89 5.17 -14.80
CA ARG A 109 -1.19 6.45 -14.86
C ARG A 109 -0.77 6.83 -13.45
N PHE A 110 0.39 7.49 -13.32
CA PHE A 110 0.72 8.14 -12.06
C PHE A 110 -0.25 9.30 -11.88
N ASP A 111 -1.28 9.06 -11.07
CA ASP A 111 -2.49 9.85 -11.01
C ASP A 111 -2.59 10.59 -9.67
N PHE A 112 -3.79 11.11 -9.41
CA PHE A 112 -4.06 11.83 -8.17
C PHE A 112 -3.89 10.97 -6.92
N LEU A 113 -4.19 9.67 -6.97
CA LEU A 113 -3.98 8.77 -5.83
C LEU A 113 -2.52 8.46 -5.61
N SER A 114 -1.78 8.24 -6.70
CA SER A 114 -0.33 8.07 -6.66
C SER A 114 0.35 9.31 -6.05
N TYR A 115 -0.13 10.51 -6.41
CA TYR A 115 0.28 11.77 -5.80
C TYR A 115 -0.02 11.80 -4.29
N LEU A 116 -1.23 11.42 -3.88
CA LEU A 116 -1.63 11.43 -2.47
C LEU A 116 -0.79 10.45 -1.63
N ALA A 117 -0.45 9.28 -2.16
CA ALA A 117 0.40 8.32 -1.47
C ALA A 117 1.78 8.91 -1.18
N VAL A 118 2.45 9.46 -2.19
CA VAL A 118 3.74 10.15 -2.01
C VAL A 118 3.61 11.36 -1.09
N ARG A 119 2.56 12.17 -1.27
CA ARG A 119 2.33 13.37 -0.44
C ARG A 119 2.09 13.01 1.03
N SER A 120 1.42 11.89 1.32
CA SER A 120 1.22 11.41 2.68
C SER A 120 2.56 11.12 3.38
N ALA A 121 3.54 10.55 2.66
CA ALA A 121 4.89 10.34 3.17
C ALA A 121 5.60 11.67 3.46
N VAL A 122 5.51 12.65 2.55
CA VAL A 122 6.08 14.00 2.77
C VAL A 122 5.54 14.63 4.06
N VAL A 123 4.21 14.58 4.26
CA VAL A 123 3.55 15.23 5.41
C VAL A 123 3.79 14.48 6.71
N SER A 124 3.60 13.16 6.71
CA SER A 124 3.54 12.36 7.94
C SER A 124 4.92 11.86 8.39
N LEU A 125 5.77 11.44 7.45
CA LEU A 125 7.08 10.86 7.78
C LEU A 125 8.18 11.92 7.85
N LYS A 126 8.01 13.06 7.17
CA LYS A 126 9.02 14.13 7.06
C LYS A 126 10.41 13.56 6.77
N PRO A 127 10.55 12.76 5.69
CA PRO A 127 11.77 12.00 5.46
C PRO A 127 12.92 12.90 5.04
N LYS A 128 14.14 12.39 5.19
CA LYS A 128 15.36 13.06 4.69
C LYS A 128 15.40 13.09 3.16
N ALA A 129 14.84 12.06 2.52
CA ALA A 129 14.71 11.95 1.08
C ALA A 129 13.55 11.00 0.73
N ILE A 130 12.94 11.23 -0.42
CA ILE A 130 11.99 10.30 -1.06
C ILE A 130 12.55 9.96 -2.44
N TYR A 131 12.70 8.68 -2.73
CA TYR A 131 13.06 8.17 -4.04
C TYR A 131 11.83 7.59 -4.72
N LEU A 132 11.47 8.13 -5.89
CA LEU A 132 10.48 7.53 -6.78
C LEU A 132 11.22 6.80 -7.88
N HIS A 133 11.29 5.48 -7.75
CA HIS A 133 11.88 4.57 -8.71
C HIS A 133 10.88 4.29 -9.83
N TYR A 134 11.27 4.49 -11.08
CA TYR A 134 10.33 4.37 -12.21
C TYR A 134 10.96 3.89 -13.51
N THR A 135 10.15 3.35 -14.41
CA THR A 135 10.51 3.16 -15.83
C THR A 135 9.66 4.07 -16.74
N TYR A 136 8.33 4.05 -16.60
CA TYR A 136 7.41 4.88 -17.38
C TYR A 136 6.59 5.80 -16.46
N LEU A 137 6.65 7.12 -16.69
CA LEU A 137 6.02 8.09 -15.78
C LEU A 137 5.41 9.33 -16.47
N SER A 138 5.64 9.48 -17.78
CA SER A 138 5.12 10.61 -18.57
C SER A 138 3.60 10.62 -18.66
N ASP A 139 3.04 11.81 -18.91
CA ASP A 139 1.61 11.99 -19.14
C ASP A 139 1.34 12.93 -20.33
N PRO A 140 0.62 12.51 -21.39
CA PRO A 140 0.01 11.19 -21.61
C PRO A 140 1.04 10.04 -21.60
N PRO A 141 0.63 8.80 -21.23
CA PRO A 141 1.54 7.67 -21.17
C PRO A 141 2.27 7.44 -22.49
N SER A 142 3.58 7.26 -22.41
CA SER A 142 4.45 6.98 -23.56
C SER A 142 5.18 5.66 -23.38
N PRO A 143 5.30 4.83 -24.43
CA PRO A 143 6.19 3.67 -24.44
C PRO A 143 7.68 4.03 -24.55
N ASP A 144 8.00 5.31 -24.81
CA ASP A 144 9.38 5.80 -24.78
C ASP A 144 9.84 5.97 -23.32
N THR A 145 10.86 5.21 -22.93
CA THR A 145 11.47 5.25 -21.60
C THR A 145 12.17 6.57 -21.31
N ASN A 146 12.53 7.35 -22.34
CA ASN A 146 13.15 8.67 -22.19
C ASN A 146 12.11 9.80 -22.17
N ALA A 147 10.82 9.48 -22.23
CA ALA A 147 9.77 10.49 -22.16
C ALA A 147 9.86 11.26 -20.83
N ASP A 148 9.81 12.60 -20.92
CA ASP A 148 10.02 13.47 -19.76
C ASP A 148 8.95 13.22 -18.67
N PRO A 149 9.33 12.74 -17.48
CA PRO A 149 8.40 12.50 -16.37
C PRO A 149 7.70 13.79 -15.92
N MET A 150 8.28 14.96 -16.17
CA MET A 150 7.73 16.27 -15.78
C MET A 150 6.54 16.70 -16.65
N THR A 151 6.25 15.97 -17.73
CA THR A 151 4.98 16.10 -18.47
C THR A 151 3.78 15.73 -17.59
N ASN A 152 3.97 14.82 -16.64
CA ASN A 152 2.97 14.46 -15.65
C ASN A 152 2.77 15.58 -14.62
N PRO A 153 1.55 16.17 -14.51
CA PRO A 153 1.30 17.30 -13.62
C PRO A 153 1.46 16.94 -12.13
N TRP A 154 1.19 15.69 -11.77
CA TRP A 154 1.31 15.20 -10.39
C TRP A 154 2.76 14.99 -9.98
N VAL A 155 3.58 14.46 -10.87
CA VAL A 155 5.03 14.33 -10.67
C VAL A 155 5.67 15.71 -10.57
N ARG A 156 5.31 16.63 -11.48
CA ARG A 156 5.80 18.01 -11.46
C ARG A 156 5.51 18.70 -10.13
N ARG A 157 4.33 18.45 -9.55
CA ARG A 157 3.92 19.00 -8.26
C ARG A 157 4.78 18.47 -7.11
N LEU A 158 5.22 17.21 -7.18
CA LEU A 158 6.09 16.57 -6.18
C LEU A 158 7.59 16.84 -6.39
N ALA A 159 7.98 17.45 -7.50
CA ALA A 159 9.39 17.49 -7.94
C ALA A 159 10.38 18.15 -6.96
N LYS A 160 9.90 18.94 -6.00
CA LYS A 160 10.75 19.52 -4.94
C LYS A 160 10.95 18.58 -3.74
N ASP A 161 10.05 17.62 -3.57
CA ASP A 161 10.00 16.73 -2.41
C ASP A 161 10.59 15.33 -2.72
N ILE A 162 10.79 15.01 -4.00
CA ILE A 162 11.22 13.68 -4.45
C ILE A 162 12.48 13.75 -5.34
N THR A 163 13.24 12.66 -5.32
CA THR A 163 14.28 12.35 -6.31
C THR A 163 13.75 11.26 -7.25
N LEU A 164 13.74 11.55 -8.54
CA LEU A 164 13.36 10.59 -9.58
C LEU A 164 14.54 9.68 -9.91
N VAL A 165 14.33 8.36 -9.87
CA VAL A 165 15.35 7.35 -10.18
C VAL A 165 14.84 6.46 -11.32
N HIS A 166 15.37 6.67 -12.51
CA HIS A 166 14.97 5.91 -13.70
C HIS A 166 15.66 4.52 -13.72
N HIS A 167 14.87 3.50 -14.04
CA HIS A 167 15.30 2.11 -14.23
C HIS A 167 14.95 1.65 -15.64
N GLN A 168 15.86 0.87 -16.23
CA GLN A 168 15.61 0.29 -17.55
C GLN A 168 14.41 -0.66 -17.50
N PRO A 169 13.67 -0.81 -18.61
CA PRO A 169 12.60 -1.78 -18.69
C PRO A 169 13.10 -3.18 -18.35
N PRO A 170 12.32 -3.97 -17.59
CA PRO A 170 12.70 -5.34 -17.32
C PRO A 170 12.61 -6.19 -18.58
N SER A 171 13.42 -7.23 -18.64
CA SER A 171 13.29 -8.30 -19.62
C SER A 171 12.11 -9.21 -19.24
N GLY A 172 10.89 -8.86 -19.65
CA GLY A 172 9.69 -9.65 -19.37
C GLY A 172 8.39 -8.92 -19.76
N GLU A 173 7.32 -9.70 -19.99
CA GLU A 173 6.05 -9.19 -20.54
C GLU A 173 4.80 -9.58 -19.72
N SER A 174 4.93 -10.30 -18.59
CA SER A 174 3.75 -10.72 -17.79
C SER A 174 3.51 -9.87 -16.54
N SER A 175 2.24 -9.67 -16.18
CA SER A 175 1.84 -8.92 -14.97
C SER A 175 2.43 -9.49 -13.68
N THR A 176 2.47 -10.82 -13.55
CA THR A 176 3.10 -11.53 -12.42
C THR A 176 4.60 -11.26 -12.35
N GLN A 177 5.29 -11.20 -13.49
CA GLN A 177 6.70 -10.83 -13.53
C GLN A 177 6.93 -9.39 -13.05
N TYR A 178 6.05 -8.44 -13.39
CA TYR A 178 6.18 -7.07 -12.91
C TYR A 178 5.91 -6.92 -11.41
N ALA A 179 4.95 -7.67 -10.85
CA ALA A 179 4.70 -7.68 -9.41
C ALA A 179 5.93 -8.21 -8.65
N HIS A 180 6.47 -9.35 -9.07
CA HIS A 180 7.69 -9.91 -8.46
C HIS A 180 8.94 -9.08 -8.71
N LEU A 181 9.04 -8.38 -9.83
CA LEU A 181 10.09 -7.39 -10.05
C LEU A 181 10.00 -6.26 -9.03
N SER A 182 8.80 -5.75 -8.73
CA SER A 182 8.60 -4.77 -7.67
C SER A 182 8.99 -5.34 -6.30
N ASP A 183 8.73 -6.64 -6.07
CA ASP A 183 9.12 -7.35 -4.84
C ASP A 183 10.64 -7.44 -4.68
N THR A 184 11.40 -7.74 -5.73
CA THR A 184 12.86 -7.80 -5.64
C THR A 184 13.48 -6.40 -5.56
N MET A 185 12.99 -5.44 -6.35
CA MET A 185 13.48 -4.05 -6.34
C MET A 185 13.32 -3.40 -4.97
N ARG A 186 12.16 -3.53 -4.31
CA ARG A 186 11.95 -2.93 -2.98
C ARG A 186 12.91 -3.49 -1.94
N LEU A 187 13.17 -4.80 -1.97
CA LEU A 187 14.11 -5.45 -1.06
C LEU A 187 15.55 -5.04 -1.36
N GLN A 188 15.92 -4.91 -2.64
CA GLN A 188 17.23 -4.42 -3.05
C GLN A 188 17.49 -2.99 -2.55
N PHE A 189 16.54 -2.07 -2.74
CA PHE A 189 16.69 -0.69 -2.26
C PHE A 189 16.84 -0.62 -0.74
N LEU A 190 16.02 -1.38 -0.01
CA LEU A 190 16.11 -1.46 1.44
C LEU A 190 17.41 -2.13 1.91
N LEU A 191 17.92 -3.12 1.20
CA LEU A 191 19.19 -3.77 1.52
C LEU A 191 20.36 -2.79 1.35
N GLU A 192 20.39 -2.05 0.25
CA GLU A 192 21.48 -1.12 -0.10
C GLU A 192 21.44 0.17 0.73
N GLN A 193 20.25 0.76 0.90
CA GLN A 193 20.10 2.12 1.44
C GLN A 193 19.42 2.14 2.82
N GLY A 194 18.80 1.03 3.24
CA GLY A 194 17.84 1.03 4.34
C GLY A 194 16.62 1.88 4.00
N GLY A 195 15.80 2.17 5.00
CA GLY A 195 14.71 3.11 4.83
C GLY A 195 13.34 2.49 5.04
N ILE A 196 12.36 3.14 4.42
CA ILE A 196 10.94 2.78 4.43
C ILE A 196 10.54 2.58 2.97
N TYR A 197 10.00 1.42 2.64
CA TYR A 197 9.31 1.19 1.39
C TYR A 197 7.80 1.31 1.60
N LEU A 198 7.13 1.96 0.65
CA LEU A 198 5.68 2.06 0.56
C LEU A 198 5.24 1.71 -0.87
N ASP A 199 4.26 0.81 -1.00
CA ASP A 199 3.53 0.65 -2.27
C ASP A 199 2.88 1.98 -2.67
N ILE A 200 2.67 2.21 -3.98
CA ILE A 200 2.18 3.50 -4.49
C ILE A 200 0.72 3.80 -4.12
N ASP A 201 0.02 2.85 -3.50
CA ASP A 201 -1.30 2.97 -2.91
C ASP A 201 -1.29 2.75 -1.38
N ALA A 202 -0.11 2.85 -0.75
CA ALA A 202 0.06 2.92 0.69
C ALA A 202 0.23 4.39 1.16
N PHE A 203 -0.57 4.77 2.15
CA PHE A 203 -0.62 6.13 2.69
C PHE A 203 -0.03 6.14 4.09
N ALA A 204 1.03 6.92 4.31
CA ALA A 204 1.57 7.17 5.64
C ALA A 204 0.66 8.16 6.39
N LEU A 205 -0.08 7.67 7.38
CA LEU A 205 -1.02 8.46 8.17
C LEU A 205 -0.31 9.16 9.33
N ARG A 206 0.72 8.53 9.91
CA ARG A 206 1.46 9.07 11.06
C ARG A 206 2.95 8.83 10.92
N SER A 207 3.73 9.51 11.77
CA SER A 207 5.19 9.36 11.81
C SER A 207 5.57 7.94 12.26
N PHE A 208 6.59 7.38 11.59
CA PHE A 208 7.19 6.09 11.93
C PHE A 208 8.35 6.21 12.93
N ASP A 209 8.57 7.40 13.49
CA ASP A 209 9.72 7.74 14.35
C ASP A 209 10.07 6.71 15.42
N LYS A 210 9.06 6.11 16.05
CA LYS A 210 9.28 5.06 17.07
C LYS A 210 9.76 3.75 16.45
N LEU A 211 9.13 3.34 15.34
CA LEU A 211 9.50 2.14 14.59
C LEU A 211 10.93 2.22 14.05
N LEU A 212 11.38 3.40 13.62
CA LEU A 212 12.73 3.57 13.08
C LEU A 212 13.83 3.45 14.15
N ARG A 213 13.47 3.51 15.43
CA ARG A 213 14.38 3.44 16.57
C ARG A 213 14.30 2.12 17.34
N VAL A 214 13.58 1.13 16.81
CA VAL A 214 13.53 -0.21 17.44
C VAL A 214 14.96 -0.73 17.61
N PRO A 215 15.34 -1.23 18.79
CA PRO A 215 16.71 -1.65 19.05
C PRO A 215 17.04 -2.94 18.30
N ARG A 216 18.34 -3.16 18.06
CA ARG A 216 18.86 -4.46 17.63
C ARG A 216 18.44 -5.53 18.67
N PRO A 217 18.20 -6.79 18.26
CA PRO A 217 18.54 -7.40 16.97
C PRO A 217 17.47 -7.21 15.87
N HIS A 218 16.42 -6.41 16.08
CA HIS A 218 15.46 -6.15 15.02
C HIS A 218 16.11 -5.40 13.85
N ASP A 219 16.07 -6.00 12.67
CA ASP A 219 16.65 -5.47 11.43
C ASP A 219 15.60 -4.97 10.45
N VAL A 220 14.35 -5.45 10.60
CA VAL A 220 13.20 -5.08 9.76
C VAL A 220 11.93 -4.93 10.61
N VAL A 221 11.04 -4.03 10.19
CA VAL A 221 9.69 -3.85 10.71
C VAL A 221 8.70 -4.25 9.62
N LEU A 222 7.76 -5.16 9.95
CA LEU A 222 6.74 -5.67 9.03
C LEU A 222 5.38 -5.70 9.72
N GLY A 223 4.31 -5.46 8.98
CA GLY A 223 2.93 -5.55 9.47
C GLY A 223 2.25 -6.86 9.11
N ALA A 224 1.47 -7.41 10.04
CA ALA A 224 0.64 -8.57 9.77
C ALA A 224 -0.59 -8.20 8.92
N GLU A 225 -0.97 -9.08 8.00
CA GLU A 225 -2.22 -8.94 7.27
C GLU A 225 -3.35 -9.73 7.91
N GLY A 226 -4.54 -9.11 8.01
CA GLY A 226 -5.76 -9.74 8.50
C GLY A 226 -5.73 -10.09 9.99
N GLY A 227 -6.91 -10.27 10.58
CA GLY A 227 -7.03 -10.65 11.99
C GLY A 227 -6.43 -12.02 12.33
N ASN A 228 -6.16 -12.85 11.33
CA ASN A 228 -5.51 -14.15 11.46
C ASN A 228 -3.98 -14.11 11.45
N ARG A 229 -3.36 -12.98 11.08
CA ARG A 229 -1.89 -12.82 11.02
C ARG A 229 -1.20 -13.89 10.15
N TRP A 230 -1.87 -14.36 9.11
CA TRP A 230 -1.32 -15.42 8.25
C TRP A 230 -0.12 -14.97 7.41
N GLY A 231 0.08 -13.67 7.26
CA GLY A 231 1.15 -13.11 6.46
C GLY A 231 1.75 -11.85 7.06
N LEU A 232 2.99 -11.57 6.69
CA LEU A 232 3.67 -10.29 6.92
C LEU A 232 3.87 -9.63 5.56
N CYS A 233 3.16 -8.55 5.29
CA CYS A 233 3.07 -7.99 3.93
C CYS A 233 4.18 -7.01 3.59
N ASN A 234 4.57 -7.03 2.32
CA ASN A 234 5.66 -6.26 1.75
C ASN A 234 5.25 -4.88 1.19
N ALA A 235 3.97 -4.49 1.31
CA ALA A 235 3.48 -3.19 0.87
C ALA A 235 3.93 -2.02 1.76
N VAL A 236 4.32 -2.31 3.00
CA VAL A 236 4.98 -1.36 3.92
C VAL A 236 6.10 -2.09 4.65
N ILE A 237 7.34 -1.66 4.45
CA ILE A 237 8.52 -2.25 5.08
C ILE A 237 9.39 -1.12 5.62
N ALA A 238 9.93 -1.26 6.82
CA ALA A 238 11.03 -0.42 7.27
C ALA A 238 12.23 -1.29 7.64
N ALA A 239 13.40 -1.03 7.07
CA ALA A 239 14.56 -1.90 7.26
C ALA A 239 15.87 -1.14 7.38
N ARG A 240 16.80 -1.69 8.16
CA ARG A 240 18.18 -1.21 8.19
C ARG A 240 18.87 -1.55 6.87
N ALA A 241 19.80 -0.69 6.45
CA ALA A 241 20.76 -1.06 5.42
C ALA A 241 21.54 -2.30 5.87
N ASN A 242 21.86 -3.20 4.94
CA ASN A 242 22.47 -4.50 5.21
C ASN A 242 21.68 -5.36 6.20
N SER A 243 20.34 -5.27 6.20
CA SER A 243 19.47 -6.12 7.03
C SER A 243 19.65 -7.59 6.68
N THR A 244 19.95 -8.42 7.68
CA THR A 244 20.14 -9.86 7.50
C THR A 244 18.85 -10.53 7.01
N PHE A 245 17.72 -10.09 7.55
CA PHE A 245 16.40 -10.58 7.15
C PHE A 245 16.09 -10.26 5.69
N VAL A 246 16.32 -8.99 5.28
CA VAL A 246 16.05 -8.55 3.90
C VAL A 246 16.97 -9.26 2.92
N ALA A 247 18.25 -9.47 3.25
CA ALA A 247 19.17 -10.23 2.40
C ALA A 247 18.71 -11.66 2.18
N ARG A 248 18.30 -12.36 3.26
CA ARG A 248 17.76 -13.73 3.18
C ARG A 248 16.47 -13.79 2.37
N TRP A 249 15.60 -12.80 2.56
CA TRP A 249 14.34 -12.72 1.84
C TRP A 249 14.57 -12.45 0.35
N LEU A 250 15.44 -11.51 -0.01
CA LEU A 250 15.81 -11.25 -1.41
C LEU A 250 16.39 -12.50 -2.08
N ALA A 251 17.32 -13.20 -1.43
CA ALA A 251 17.91 -14.43 -1.95
C ALA A 251 16.90 -15.57 -2.16
N SER A 252 15.73 -15.53 -1.51
CA SER A 252 14.68 -16.52 -1.74
C SER A 252 13.99 -16.40 -3.10
N TYR A 253 14.16 -15.27 -3.79
CA TYR A 253 13.68 -15.08 -5.17
C TYR A 253 14.63 -15.71 -6.21
N ASP A 254 15.83 -16.13 -5.82
CA ASP A 254 16.82 -16.72 -6.73
C ASP A 254 16.39 -18.13 -7.17
N ASP A 255 16.47 -18.39 -8.48
CA ASP A 255 16.22 -19.71 -9.10
C ASP A 255 14.82 -20.32 -8.86
N VAL A 256 13.81 -19.51 -8.51
CA VAL A 256 12.41 -19.95 -8.33
C VAL A 256 11.53 -19.58 -9.53
N ASP A 257 10.68 -20.52 -9.96
CA ASP A 257 9.60 -20.22 -10.92
C ASP A 257 8.42 -19.55 -10.21
N LEU A 258 8.35 -18.23 -10.33
CA LEU A 258 7.30 -17.41 -9.74
C LEU A 258 6.06 -17.26 -10.65
N SER A 259 6.03 -17.92 -11.82
CA SER A 259 4.96 -17.69 -12.82
C SER A 259 3.55 -18.07 -12.35
N ARG A 260 3.44 -18.92 -11.33
CA ARG A 260 2.16 -19.40 -10.74
C ARG A 260 1.98 -19.00 -9.29
N GLU A 261 2.90 -18.20 -8.78
CA GLU A 261 2.93 -17.71 -7.42
C GLU A 261 2.53 -16.22 -7.46
N TRP A 262 1.86 -15.72 -6.43
CA TRP A 262 1.37 -14.34 -6.42
C TRP A 262 1.61 -13.66 -5.07
N ASN A 263 1.34 -14.37 -3.97
CA ASN A 263 1.42 -13.81 -2.61
C ASN A 263 2.33 -14.59 -1.65
N TYR A 264 2.83 -15.76 -2.00
CA TYR A 264 3.70 -16.55 -1.14
C TYR A 264 4.99 -15.80 -0.83
N HIS A 265 5.80 -15.41 -1.82
CA HIS A 265 7.09 -14.75 -1.52
C HIS A 265 6.92 -13.33 -0.96
N SER A 266 5.81 -12.65 -1.27
CA SER A 266 5.55 -11.28 -0.81
C SER A 266 4.88 -11.19 0.56
N VAL A 267 4.19 -12.25 1.02
CA VAL A 267 3.34 -12.18 2.23
C VAL A 267 3.52 -13.39 3.17
N LEU A 268 3.48 -14.62 2.66
CA LEU A 268 3.50 -15.83 3.51
C LEU A 268 4.92 -16.22 3.92
N LEU A 269 5.86 -16.23 2.98
CA LEU A 269 7.25 -16.57 3.23
C LEU A 269 7.91 -15.64 4.27
N PRO A 270 7.71 -14.31 4.27
CA PRO A 270 8.23 -13.44 5.33
C PRO A 270 7.69 -13.82 6.71
N LYS A 271 6.44 -14.28 6.80
CA LYS A 271 5.85 -14.77 8.05
C LYS A 271 6.53 -16.07 8.51
N GLU A 272 6.73 -17.04 7.61
CA GLU A 272 7.46 -18.28 7.90
C GLU A 272 8.93 -17.99 8.31
N MET A 273 9.59 -17.06 7.62
CA MET A 273 10.93 -16.61 7.97
C MET A 273 10.98 -15.91 9.34
N ALA A 274 9.97 -15.10 9.67
CA ALA A 274 9.88 -14.44 10.98
C ALA A 274 9.66 -15.45 12.12
N GLU A 275 9.00 -16.57 11.88
CA GLU A 275 8.85 -17.64 12.87
C GLU A 275 10.16 -18.39 13.12
N THR A 276 10.99 -18.53 12.08
CA THR A 276 12.33 -19.15 12.20
C THR A 276 13.40 -18.18 12.70
N HIS A 277 13.23 -16.88 12.46
CA HIS A 277 14.17 -15.81 12.83
C HIS A 277 13.48 -14.66 13.62
N PRO A 278 12.80 -14.95 14.76
CA PRO A 278 11.91 -13.99 15.42
C PRO A 278 12.63 -12.77 16.01
N ARG A 279 13.95 -12.85 16.21
CA ARG A 279 14.76 -11.73 16.72
C ARG A 279 15.05 -10.69 15.65
N GLU A 280 15.01 -11.05 14.37
CA GLU A 280 15.34 -10.14 13.26
C GLU A 280 14.16 -9.25 12.86
N VAL A 281 12.92 -9.64 13.21
CA VAL A 281 11.70 -8.98 12.76
C VAL A 281 10.98 -8.31 13.93
N CYS A 282 10.70 -7.03 13.78
CA CYS A 282 9.76 -6.29 14.61
C CYS A 282 8.38 -6.39 13.94
N ALA A 283 7.58 -7.39 14.33
CA ALA A 283 6.28 -7.62 13.73
C ALA A 283 5.20 -6.75 14.40
N LEU A 284 4.40 -6.07 13.58
CA LEU A 284 3.28 -5.23 14.01
C LEU A 284 1.94 -5.95 13.82
N ALA A 285 0.98 -5.62 14.67
CA ALA A 285 -0.39 -6.06 14.54
C ALA A 285 -1.05 -5.48 13.26
N PRO A 286 -2.15 -6.10 12.77
CA PRO A 286 -2.77 -5.68 11.52
C PRO A 286 -3.24 -4.23 11.46
N ASP A 287 -3.65 -3.66 12.60
CA ASP A 287 -4.09 -2.26 12.70
C ASP A 287 -3.00 -1.23 12.42
N ALA A 288 -1.73 -1.59 12.52
CA ALA A 288 -0.63 -0.67 12.28
C ALA A 288 -0.52 -0.23 10.81
N PHE A 289 -0.57 -1.18 9.87
CA PHE A 289 -0.35 -0.91 8.43
C PHE A 289 -1.48 -1.39 7.50
N PHE A 290 -2.17 -2.49 7.82
CA PHE A 290 -2.95 -3.25 6.83
C PHE A 290 -4.42 -3.45 7.20
N TRP A 291 -4.91 -2.75 8.23
CA TRP A 291 -6.33 -2.66 8.53
C TRP A 291 -6.88 -1.28 8.10
N PRO A 292 -8.05 -1.23 7.45
CA PRO A 292 -8.84 -2.35 6.93
C PRO A 292 -8.13 -3.11 5.80
N THR A 293 -8.54 -4.37 5.59
CA THR A 293 -7.92 -5.25 4.59
C THR A 293 -8.58 -5.14 3.19
N TRP A 294 -8.09 -5.92 2.23
CA TRP A 294 -8.58 -6.00 0.85
C TRP A 294 -9.93 -6.73 0.69
N THR A 295 -10.53 -7.23 1.77
CA THR A 295 -11.81 -7.95 1.66
C THR A 295 -12.92 -7.02 1.23
N TRP A 296 -13.91 -7.58 0.52
CA TRP A 296 -15.04 -6.80 0.00
C TRP A 296 -15.66 -5.89 1.07
N ARG A 297 -15.94 -6.43 2.26
CA ARG A 297 -16.60 -5.70 3.35
C ARG A 297 -15.73 -4.59 3.93
N HIS A 298 -14.43 -4.81 4.05
CA HIS A 298 -13.51 -3.81 4.58
C HIS A 298 -13.29 -2.67 3.59
N VAL A 299 -13.19 -2.97 2.29
CA VAL A 299 -13.15 -1.94 1.25
C VAL A 299 -14.46 -1.14 1.23
N ASP A 300 -15.62 -1.81 1.31
CA ASP A 300 -16.92 -1.13 1.38
C ASP A 300 -17.00 -0.22 2.61
N TRP A 301 -16.65 -0.74 3.78
CA TRP A 301 -16.64 0.02 5.03
C TRP A 301 -15.76 1.28 4.93
N MET A 302 -14.65 1.21 4.21
CA MET A 302 -13.73 2.33 4.08
C MET A 302 -14.27 3.45 3.17
N HIS A 303 -15.07 3.08 2.16
CA HIS A 303 -15.52 3.99 1.10
C HIS A 303 -17.03 4.28 1.11
N GLU A 304 -17.82 3.64 1.98
CA GLU A 304 -19.25 3.93 2.10
C GLU A 304 -19.49 5.39 2.52
N PRO A 305 -20.51 6.07 1.94
CA PRO A 305 -20.92 7.39 2.39
C PRO A 305 -21.37 7.36 3.86
N LEU A 306 -20.90 8.33 4.62
CA LEU A 306 -21.24 8.49 6.03
C LEU A 306 -22.45 9.39 6.22
N SER A 307 -23.24 9.11 7.26
CA SER A 307 -24.15 10.11 7.81
C SER A 307 -23.37 11.27 8.42
N ARG A 308 -24.01 12.43 8.59
CA ARG A 308 -23.37 13.61 9.21
C ARG A 308 -22.78 13.30 10.59
N ASP A 309 -23.52 12.58 11.44
CA ASP A 309 -23.07 12.25 12.79
C ASP A 309 -21.88 11.28 12.75
N ALA A 310 -21.90 10.31 11.84
CA ALA A 310 -20.78 9.39 11.63
C ALA A 310 -19.54 10.12 11.10
N ALA A 311 -19.71 11.09 10.19
CA ALA A 311 -18.61 11.90 9.68
C ALA A 311 -17.97 12.76 10.79
N ILE A 312 -18.78 13.39 11.64
CA ILE A 312 -18.30 14.14 12.81
C ILE A 312 -17.54 13.23 13.77
N PHE A 313 -18.07 12.04 14.06
CA PHE A 313 -17.41 11.04 14.89
C PHE A 313 -16.04 10.66 14.32
N TRP A 314 -15.97 10.26 13.05
CA TRP A 314 -14.71 9.83 12.44
C TRP A 314 -13.70 10.96 12.31
N GLN A 315 -14.14 12.20 12.03
CA GLN A 315 -13.24 13.35 12.04
C GLN A 315 -12.65 13.56 13.45
N SER A 316 -13.47 13.44 14.50
CA SER A 316 -12.99 13.54 15.88
C SER A 316 -12.02 12.42 16.25
N GLU A 317 -12.24 11.18 15.80
CA GLU A 317 -11.29 10.08 16.01
C GLU A 317 -9.98 10.34 15.27
N ILE A 318 -10.05 10.78 14.01
CA ILE A 318 -8.88 11.14 13.20
C ILE A 318 -8.05 12.20 13.91
N ASP A 319 -8.68 13.27 14.39
CA ASP A 319 -7.98 14.33 15.11
C ASP A 319 -7.36 13.82 16.42
N ARG A 320 -8.09 12.98 17.18
CA ARG A 320 -7.63 12.39 18.44
C ARG A 320 -6.40 11.50 18.25
N HIS A 321 -6.38 10.70 17.20
CA HIS A 321 -5.30 9.73 16.95
C HIS A 321 -4.15 10.33 16.13
N GLY A 322 -4.11 11.65 15.93
CA GLY A 322 -3.02 12.31 15.21
C GLY A 322 -3.07 12.10 13.69
N GLY A 323 -4.28 11.87 13.18
CA GLY A 323 -4.64 11.82 11.77
C GLY A 323 -4.76 10.41 11.17
N SER A 324 -5.00 9.40 12.01
CA SER A 324 -5.36 8.03 11.64
C SER A 324 -6.73 7.64 12.22
N LEU A 325 -7.38 6.60 11.74
CA LEU A 325 -8.70 6.18 12.27
C LEU A 325 -8.60 5.56 13.67
N PHE A 326 -7.46 4.95 13.99
CA PHE A 326 -7.21 4.25 15.26
C PHE A 326 -5.86 4.62 15.85
N GLU A 327 -5.75 4.40 17.17
CA GLU A 327 -4.57 4.74 17.97
C GLU A 327 -3.27 4.09 17.45
N ASN A 328 -3.33 2.82 17.04
CA ASN A 328 -2.16 2.07 16.59
C ASN A 328 -1.85 2.27 15.11
N GLN A 329 -2.78 2.85 14.34
CA GLN A 329 -2.69 2.90 12.89
C GLN A 329 -1.68 3.95 12.44
N LEU A 330 -0.67 3.52 11.69
CA LEU A 330 0.41 4.35 11.16
C LEU A 330 0.31 4.52 9.65
N ALA A 331 -0.19 3.51 8.95
CA ALA A 331 -0.43 3.55 7.52
C ALA A 331 -1.79 2.96 7.16
N TYR A 332 -2.22 3.24 5.93
CA TYR A 332 -3.36 2.61 5.29
C TYR A 332 -2.97 2.18 3.88
N HIS A 333 -3.20 0.93 3.54
CA HIS A 333 -3.03 0.41 2.19
C HIS A 333 -4.39 0.38 1.48
N ALA A 334 -4.52 1.00 0.32
CA ALA A 334 -5.81 1.18 -0.34
C ALA A 334 -6.26 -0.03 -1.18
N TRP A 335 -5.39 -1.02 -1.36
CA TRP A 335 -5.69 -2.25 -2.10
C TRP A 335 -6.23 -1.93 -3.49
N ASN A 336 -5.48 -1.16 -4.27
CA ASN A 336 -5.94 -0.59 -5.53
C ASN A 336 -6.57 -1.66 -6.45
N GLN A 337 -5.98 -2.84 -6.51
CA GLN A 337 -6.49 -4.01 -7.24
C GLN A 337 -7.92 -4.45 -6.87
N MET A 338 -8.40 -4.13 -5.66
CA MET A 338 -9.75 -4.45 -5.17
C MET A 338 -10.69 -3.24 -5.10
N ALA A 339 -10.14 -2.04 -4.92
CA ALA A 339 -10.90 -0.83 -4.70
C ALA A 339 -11.00 0.10 -5.94
N TRP A 340 -10.13 -0.10 -6.95
CA TRP A 340 -10.03 0.77 -8.13
C TRP A 340 -11.35 1.03 -8.82
N ASP A 341 -12.00 -0.03 -9.29
CA ASP A 341 -13.18 0.10 -10.13
C ASP A 341 -14.41 0.59 -9.39
N ARG A 342 -14.47 0.34 -8.08
CA ARG A 342 -15.65 0.62 -7.27
C ARG A 342 -15.60 2.01 -6.65
N TYR A 343 -14.41 2.47 -6.27
CA TYR A 343 -14.27 3.68 -5.45
C TYR A 343 -13.14 4.60 -5.90
N LEU A 344 -11.94 4.06 -6.16
CA LEU A 344 -10.73 4.90 -6.25
C LEU A 344 -10.60 5.64 -7.58
N LYS A 345 -10.96 5.04 -8.72
CA LYS A 345 -10.79 5.67 -10.06
C LYS A 345 -11.59 6.96 -10.27
N MET A 346 -12.60 7.20 -9.45
CA MET A 346 -13.47 8.38 -9.52
C MET A 346 -13.00 9.51 -8.61
N LEU A 347 -11.96 9.30 -7.80
CA LEU A 347 -11.51 10.28 -6.83
C LEU A 347 -10.81 11.45 -7.53
N THR A 348 -11.23 12.64 -7.14
CA THR A 348 -10.61 13.92 -7.49
C THR A 348 -10.45 14.74 -6.21
N PRO A 349 -9.67 15.84 -6.23
CA PRO A 349 -9.60 16.75 -5.09
C PRO A 349 -10.98 17.22 -4.63
N GLU A 350 -11.90 17.48 -5.56
CA GLU A 350 -13.27 17.91 -5.26
C GLU A 350 -14.08 16.80 -4.60
N VAL A 351 -13.99 15.56 -5.09
CA VAL A 351 -14.70 14.41 -4.50
C VAL A 351 -14.24 14.15 -3.07
N ILE A 352 -12.92 14.15 -2.82
CA ILE A 352 -12.38 13.95 -1.47
C ILE A 352 -12.84 15.04 -0.51
N ARG A 353 -12.90 16.31 -0.96
CA ARG A 353 -13.38 17.43 -0.15
C ARG A 353 -14.88 17.40 0.10
N ALA A 354 -15.68 16.99 -0.88
CA ALA A 354 -17.13 17.13 -0.84
C ALA A 354 -17.86 15.91 -0.25
N GLN A 355 -17.30 14.70 -0.37
CA GLN A 355 -17.96 13.47 0.08
C GLN A 355 -17.33 12.97 1.37
N ASP A 356 -18.16 12.74 2.38
CA ASP A 356 -17.73 12.18 3.66
C ASP A 356 -17.74 10.64 3.59
N THR A 357 -16.56 10.07 3.40
CA THR A 357 -16.25 8.65 3.57
C THR A 357 -15.06 8.56 4.51
N ARG A 358 -14.81 7.40 5.14
CA ARG A 358 -13.65 7.25 6.05
C ARG A 358 -12.34 7.50 5.30
N PHE A 359 -12.23 6.98 4.07
CA PHE A 359 -11.11 7.26 3.18
C PHE A 359 -10.95 8.76 2.89
N ASN A 360 -12.01 9.44 2.46
CA ASN A 360 -11.92 10.84 2.09
C ASN A 360 -11.55 11.72 3.28
N LEU A 361 -12.12 11.45 4.46
CA LEU A 361 -11.77 12.15 5.70
C LEU A 361 -10.29 12.00 6.04
N LEU A 362 -9.73 10.79 5.91
CA LEU A 362 -8.29 10.57 6.09
C LEU A 362 -7.44 11.37 5.10
N MET A 363 -7.85 11.41 3.82
CA MET A 363 -7.03 11.99 2.76
C MET A 363 -7.04 13.53 2.73
N ARG A 364 -8.07 14.18 3.29
CA ARG A 364 -8.23 15.65 3.26
C ARG A 364 -7.01 16.41 3.78
N ARG A 365 -6.32 15.89 4.80
CA ARG A 365 -5.13 16.52 5.38
C ARG A 365 -3.90 16.53 4.47
N PHE A 366 -3.91 15.73 3.40
CA PHE A 366 -2.84 15.66 2.41
C PHE A 366 -3.13 16.51 1.17
N LEU A 367 -4.32 17.11 1.08
CA LEU A 367 -4.68 17.98 -0.03
C LEU A 367 -4.12 19.38 0.14
N GLU A 368 -3.43 19.87 -0.89
CA GLU A 368 -3.02 21.26 -0.98
C GLU A 368 -4.21 22.18 -1.28
N ASP A 369 -4.19 23.39 -0.74
CA ASP A 369 -5.29 24.36 -0.86
C ASP A 369 -5.53 24.83 -2.30
N ASP A 370 -4.48 24.88 -3.13
CA ASP A 370 -4.56 25.33 -4.53
C ASP A 370 -5.30 24.33 -5.44
N LEU A 371 -5.51 23.09 -5.00
CA LEU A 371 -6.32 22.08 -5.69
C LEU A 371 -7.83 22.41 -5.68
N TYR A 372 -8.24 23.55 -5.14
CA TYR A 372 -9.62 24.04 -5.10
C TYR A 372 -10.16 24.51 -6.48
N THR A 373 -9.28 24.70 -7.49
CA THR A 373 -9.58 25.67 -8.57
C THR A 373 -9.37 25.15 -10.00
N THR A 374 -9.91 23.98 -10.37
CA THR A 374 -9.75 23.50 -11.78
C THR A 374 -11.04 23.39 -12.60
N GLN A 375 -12.24 23.54 -12.02
CA GLN A 375 -13.49 23.54 -12.82
C GLN A 375 -14.42 24.75 -12.62
N VAL A 376 -14.38 25.45 -11.48
CA VAL A 376 -15.27 26.62 -11.27
C VAL A 376 -14.91 27.77 -12.21
N ASN A 377 -13.63 27.97 -12.52
CA ASN A 377 -13.20 29.00 -13.47
C ASN A 377 -13.47 28.65 -14.95
N LYS A 378 -13.75 27.39 -15.30
CA LYS A 378 -14.21 27.07 -16.66
C LYS A 378 -15.67 27.46 -16.88
N ARG A 379 -16.52 27.46 -15.85
CA ARG A 379 -17.92 27.93 -16.01
C ARG A 379 -18.06 29.46 -16.09
N ILE A 380 -17.17 30.21 -15.44
CA ILE A 380 -17.26 31.67 -15.44
C ILE A 380 -16.75 32.26 -16.78
N ILE A 381 -15.72 31.69 -17.40
CA ILE A 381 -15.16 32.22 -18.66
C ILE A 381 -16.10 32.00 -19.87
N TYR A 382 -16.96 30.98 -19.87
CA TYR A 382 -17.99 30.80 -20.91
C TYR A 382 -19.28 31.59 -20.64
N SER A 383 -19.44 32.18 -19.45
CA SER A 383 -20.62 33.00 -19.09
C SER A 383 -20.42 34.49 -19.35
N THR A 384 -19.18 34.96 -19.49
CA THR A 384 -18.87 36.41 -19.64
C THR A 384 -18.55 36.83 -21.08
N ASN A 385 -18.60 35.91 -22.05
CA ASN A 385 -18.43 36.21 -23.49
C ASN A 385 -19.74 36.15 -24.29
N GLY A 386 -20.89 36.22 -23.61
CA GLY A 386 -22.21 36.28 -24.23
C GLY A 386 -23.08 37.33 -23.53
N SER A 387 -22.84 38.60 -23.83
CA SER A 387 -23.72 39.73 -23.51
C SER A 387 -23.54 40.79 -24.58
#